data_AF-A0A5E4TUP7-F1
#
_entry.id   AF-A0A5E4TUP7-F1
#
_cell.length_a   1.000
_cell.length_b   1.000
_cell.length_c   1.000
_cell.angle_alpha   90.00
_cell.angle_beta   90.00
_cell.angle_gamma   90.00
#
_symmetry.space_group_name_H-M   'P 1'
#
loop_
_entity.id
_entity.type
_entity.pdbx_description
1 polymer ?
#
loop_
_entity_poly.entity_id
_entity_poly.type
_entity_poly.pdbx_seq_one_letter_code
_entity_poly.pdbx_strand_id
1 'polypeptide(L)'
;MALRALDARTANGADRWRRRCLAAEARAAQTGAALDRIELGVLLVDRYGASHFVNRVAARMLARGDALHLEDRTVCAADPAQTAHLRHLILAAAAANSGAEPGDLHLRLTGTDPRCSLMIRAMPLGPGNPTGPARVALFLDDGQPLALSSASVLARHFGLTPREAAIGWRLAQGHTLPAVADALGIAPATVRTHLKHLFRKTGTARQADLVRCLLSVRW
;
A
#
# COMPACT_ATOMS: atom_id res chain seq x y z
N MET A 1 41.46 33.32 -29.14
CA MET A 1 40.52 32.25 -29.56
C MET A 1 40.30 31.14 -28.51
N ALA A 2 41.21 30.89 -27.56
CA ALA A 2 41.06 29.82 -26.56
C ALA A 2 39.95 30.03 -25.50
N LEU A 3 39.61 31.28 -25.14
CA LEU A 3 38.58 31.56 -24.13
C LEU A 3 37.15 31.16 -24.56
N ARG A 4 36.77 31.34 -25.83
CA ARG A 4 35.43 30.98 -26.34
C ARG A 4 35.18 29.46 -26.37
N ALA A 5 36.22 28.64 -26.41
CA ALA A 5 36.11 27.19 -26.44
C ALA A 5 35.90 26.57 -25.04
N LEU A 6 36.30 27.26 -23.96
CA LEU A 6 36.01 26.85 -22.58
C LEU A 6 34.55 27.14 -22.21
N ASP A 7 34.02 28.31 -22.57
CA ASP A 7 32.62 28.71 -22.29
C ASP A 7 31.60 27.80 -22.99
N ALA A 8 31.90 27.33 -24.20
CA ALA A 8 31.04 26.39 -24.92
C ALA A 8 31.02 24.98 -24.28
N ARG A 9 32.11 24.57 -23.61
CA ARG A 9 32.20 23.26 -22.92
C ARG A 9 31.46 23.28 -21.58
N THR A 10 31.51 24.39 -20.84
CA THR A 10 30.77 24.57 -19.58
C THR A 10 29.27 24.73 -19.82
N ALA A 11 28.85 25.48 -20.86
CA ALA A 11 27.45 25.59 -21.26
C ALA A 11 26.85 24.24 -21.70
N ASN A 12 27.60 23.46 -22.48
CA ASN A 12 27.19 22.13 -22.92
C ASN A 12 27.22 21.08 -21.77
N GLY A 13 27.98 21.34 -20.70
CA GLY A 13 27.95 20.57 -19.46
C GLY A 13 26.70 20.86 -18.62
N ALA A 14 26.36 22.14 -18.45
CA ALA A 14 25.19 22.58 -17.69
C ALA A 14 23.87 22.12 -18.33
N ASP A 15 23.74 22.20 -19.66
CA ASP A 15 22.55 21.73 -20.37
C ASP A 15 22.41 20.21 -20.37
N ARG A 16 23.53 19.49 -20.31
CA ARG A 16 23.54 18.03 -20.19
C ARG A 16 23.18 17.58 -18.77
N TRP A 17 23.66 18.29 -17.75
CA TRP A 17 23.25 18.11 -16.36
C TRP A 17 21.76 18.40 -16.16
N ARG A 18 21.26 19.56 -16.62
CA ARG A 18 19.82 19.89 -16.57
C ARG A 18 18.95 18.82 -17.21
N ARG A 19 19.30 18.36 -18.43
CA ARG A 19 18.56 17.29 -19.11
C ARG A 19 18.58 15.97 -18.33
N ARG A 20 19.69 15.62 -17.69
CA ARG A 20 19.79 14.42 -16.84
C ARG A 20 18.96 14.56 -15.56
N CYS A 21 18.98 15.72 -14.90
CA CYS A 21 18.16 16.01 -13.73
C CYS A 21 16.66 15.93 -14.07
N LEU A 22 16.22 16.62 -15.12
CA LEU A 22 14.82 16.59 -15.56
C LEU A 22 14.35 15.18 -15.93
N ALA A 23 15.19 14.39 -16.62
CA ALA A 23 14.86 13.01 -16.95
C ALA A 23 14.78 12.10 -15.71
N ALA A 24 15.63 12.33 -14.71
CA ALA A 24 15.60 11.60 -13.44
C ALA A 24 14.37 11.97 -12.60
N GLU A 25 14.05 13.27 -12.51
CA GLU A 25 12.84 13.78 -11.84
C GLU A 25 11.57 13.25 -12.49
N ALA A 26 11.50 13.26 -13.83
CA ALA A 26 10.36 12.71 -14.56
C ALA A 26 10.18 11.21 -14.31
N ARG A 27 11.26 10.42 -14.26
CA ARG A 27 11.20 8.99 -13.91
C ARG A 27 10.74 8.78 -12.47
N ALA A 28 11.30 9.53 -11.52
CA ALA A 28 10.90 9.46 -10.12
C ALA A 28 9.41 9.82 -9.94
N ALA A 29 8.94 10.85 -10.63
CA ALA A 29 7.53 11.25 -10.63
C ALA A 29 6.62 10.17 -11.24
N GLN A 30 7.03 9.54 -12.35
CA GLN A 30 6.28 8.44 -12.96
C GLN A 30 6.22 7.20 -12.05
N THR A 31 7.33 6.83 -11.41
CA THR A 31 7.36 5.73 -10.43
C THR A 31 6.49 6.05 -9.22
N GLY A 32 6.56 7.28 -8.70
CA GLY A 32 5.71 7.74 -7.61
C GLY A 32 4.22 7.68 -7.98
N ALA A 33 3.85 8.19 -9.15
CA ALA A 33 2.48 8.13 -9.67
C ALA A 33 1.99 6.69 -9.89
N ALA A 34 2.88 5.76 -10.24
CA ALA A 34 2.54 4.34 -10.32
C ALA A 34 2.29 3.72 -8.93
N LEU A 35 3.14 4.03 -7.94
CA LEU A 35 2.98 3.58 -6.55
C LEU A 35 1.74 4.19 -5.87
N ASP A 36 1.30 5.38 -6.27
CA ASP A 36 0.07 6.01 -5.78
C ASP A 36 -1.24 5.34 -6.25
N ARG A 37 -1.15 4.54 -7.32
CA ARG A 37 -2.27 3.70 -7.81
C ARG A 37 -2.43 2.42 -6.99
N ILE A 38 -1.43 2.06 -6.18
CA ILE A 38 -1.49 0.90 -5.29
C ILE A 38 -2.26 1.31 -4.03
N GLU A 39 -3.22 0.49 -3.61
CA GLU A 39 -4.02 0.73 -2.40
C GLU A 39 -3.35 0.17 -1.12
N LEU A 40 -2.05 -0.06 -1.17
CA LEU A 40 -1.20 -0.51 -0.07
C LEU A 40 -0.30 0.64 0.36
N GLY A 41 -0.04 0.82 1.66
CA GLY A 41 0.88 1.86 2.11
C GLY A 41 2.31 1.50 1.73
N VAL A 42 3.05 2.41 1.09
CA VAL A 42 4.45 2.20 0.71
C VAL A 42 5.31 3.36 1.22
N LEU A 43 6.37 3.03 1.96
CA LEU A 43 7.49 3.92 2.24
C LEU A 43 8.78 3.35 1.67
N LEU A 44 9.60 4.22 1.09
CA LEU A 44 10.99 3.89 0.80
C LEU A 44 11.86 4.60 1.82
N VAL A 45 12.64 3.83 2.58
CA VAL A 45 13.49 4.33 3.66
C VAL A 45 14.95 3.96 3.46
N ASP A 46 15.86 4.76 4.00
CA ASP A 46 17.26 4.37 4.14
C ASP A 46 17.46 3.34 5.27
N ARG A 47 18.71 2.95 5.53
CA ARG A 47 19.05 1.99 6.59
C ARG A 47 18.77 2.49 8.01
N TYR A 48 18.54 3.79 8.18
CA TYR A 48 18.27 4.43 9.47
C TYR A 48 16.77 4.71 9.68
N GLY A 49 15.95 4.45 8.67
CA GLY A 49 14.52 4.72 8.69
C GLY A 49 14.13 6.12 8.23
N ALA A 50 15.04 6.88 7.63
CA ALA A 50 14.69 8.16 7.01
C ALA A 50 13.89 7.91 5.72
N SER A 51 12.70 8.50 5.63
CA SER A 51 11.82 8.38 4.48
C SER A 51 12.30 9.23 3.29
N HIS A 52 12.32 8.59 2.12
CA HIS A 52 12.67 9.20 0.83
C HIS A 52 11.53 9.17 -0.17
N PHE A 53 10.50 8.37 0.12
CA PHE A 53 9.26 8.34 -0.63
C PHE A 53 8.14 7.83 0.28
N VAL A 54 6.95 8.39 0.10
CA VAL A 54 5.73 8.01 0.79
C VAL A 54 4.61 8.06 -0.24
N ASN A 55 3.91 6.95 -0.49
CA ASN A 55 2.75 6.98 -1.36
C ASN A 55 1.52 7.56 -0.65
N ARG A 56 0.48 7.90 -1.41
CA ARG A 56 -0.78 8.46 -0.91
C ARG A 56 -1.41 7.65 0.22
N VAL A 57 -1.32 6.32 0.18
CA VAL A 57 -1.91 5.47 1.23
C VAL A 57 -1.11 5.54 2.52
N ALA A 58 0.22 5.43 2.45
CA ALA A 58 1.10 5.58 3.60
C ALA A 58 1.00 6.99 4.20
N ALA A 59 0.90 8.04 3.37
CA ALA A 59 0.69 9.41 3.84
C ALA A 59 -0.58 9.55 4.67
N ARG A 60 -1.70 8.92 4.26
CA ARG A 60 -2.94 8.89 5.06
C ARG A 60 -2.76 8.14 6.38
N MET A 61 -2.05 7.00 6.37
CA MET A 61 -1.78 6.22 7.58
C MET A 61 -0.91 7.01 8.57
N LEU A 62 0.14 7.67 8.09
CA LEU A 62 1.03 8.51 8.90
C LEU A 62 0.31 9.75 9.44
N ALA A 63 -0.58 10.36 8.66
CA ALA A 63 -1.37 11.51 9.09
C ALA A 63 -2.35 11.18 10.23
N ARG A 64 -2.79 9.92 10.35
CA ARG A 64 -3.56 9.47 11.51
C ARG A 64 -2.71 9.44 12.78
N GLY A 65 -1.40 9.22 12.66
CA GLY A 65 -0.43 9.27 13.76
C GLY A 65 -0.60 8.21 14.84
N ASP A 66 -1.47 7.22 14.64
CA ASP A 66 -1.91 6.29 15.69
C ASP A 66 -0.85 5.24 16.05
N ALA A 67 -0.34 4.50 15.05
CA ALA A 67 0.68 3.45 15.24
C ALA A 67 2.06 3.84 14.68
N LEU A 68 2.08 4.71 13.67
CA LEU A 68 3.25 5.09 12.89
C LEU A 68 3.17 6.58 12.53
N HIS A 69 4.26 7.31 12.68
CA HIS A 69 4.38 8.71 12.30
C HIS A 69 5.78 9.02 11.76
N LEU A 70 5.97 10.26 11.30
CA LEU A 70 7.28 10.78 10.90
C LEU A 70 7.74 11.84 11.89
N GLU A 71 8.97 11.72 12.38
CA GLU A 71 9.69 12.73 13.14
C GLU A 71 10.94 13.13 12.33
N ASP A 72 10.99 14.37 11.83
CA ASP A 72 12.08 14.85 10.95
C ASP A 72 12.39 13.89 9.77
N ARG A 73 11.31 13.36 9.16
CA ARG A 73 11.28 12.34 8.10
C ARG A 73 11.67 10.92 8.54
N THR A 74 12.10 10.71 9.77
CA THR A 74 12.38 9.39 10.32
C THR A 74 11.09 8.70 10.69
N VAL A 75 10.92 7.45 10.26
CA VAL A 75 9.74 6.67 10.60
C VAL A 75 9.84 6.20 12.05
N CYS A 76 8.87 6.60 12.87
CA CYS A 76 8.77 6.27 14.28
C CYS A 76 7.44 5.59 14.58
N ALA A 77 7.45 4.62 15.49
CA ALA A 77 6.21 4.05 16.02
C ALA A 77 5.68 4.93 17.16
N ALA A 78 4.43 4.70 17.58
CA ALA A 78 3.79 5.49 18.64
C ALA A 78 4.54 5.45 19.99
N ASP A 79 5.21 4.33 20.32
CA ASP A 79 6.04 4.23 21.51
C ASP A 79 7.53 3.91 21.20
N PRO A 80 8.45 4.21 22.14
CA PRO A 80 9.88 4.02 21.93
C PRO A 80 10.32 2.55 21.75
N ALA A 81 9.66 1.59 22.41
CA ALA A 81 10.01 0.18 22.31
C ALA A 81 9.61 -0.38 20.94
N GLN A 82 8.41 -0.05 20.46
CA GLN A 82 7.97 -0.34 19.09
C GLN A 82 8.87 0.33 18.05
N THR A 83 9.36 1.55 18.32
CA THR A 83 10.32 2.24 17.44
C THR A 83 11.66 1.51 17.37
N ALA A 84 12.14 0.96 18.48
CA ALA A 84 13.36 0.14 18.49
C ALA A 84 13.20 -1.14 17.65
N HIS A 85 12.04 -1.82 17.75
CA HIS A 85 11.74 -2.99 16.91
C HIS A 85 11.65 -2.63 15.42
N LEU A 86 11.03 -1.49 15.09
CA LEU A 86 10.96 -1.00 13.71
C LEU A 86 12.35 -0.72 13.13
N ARG A 87 13.24 -0.08 13.91
CA ARG A 87 14.63 0.17 13.49
C ARG A 87 15.38 -1.14 13.26
N HIS A 88 15.20 -2.13 14.15
CA HIS A 88 15.82 -3.44 13.98
C HIS A 88 15.34 -4.13 12.69
N LEU A 89 14.03 -4.08 12.41
CA LEU A 89 13.45 -4.60 11.18
C LEU A 89 14.06 -3.95 9.92
N ILE A 90 14.17 -2.62 9.90
CA ILE A 90 14.74 -1.86 8.79
C ILE A 90 16.21 -2.23 8.58
N LEU A 91 16.99 -2.30 9.66
CA LEU A 91 18.40 -2.70 9.58
C LEU A 91 18.57 -4.13 9.07
N ALA A 92 17.76 -5.07 9.57
CA ALA A 92 17.77 -6.45 9.10
C ALA A 92 17.44 -6.56 7.61
N ALA A 93 16.41 -5.84 7.16
CA ALA A 93 16.03 -5.80 5.75
C ALA A 93 17.11 -5.14 4.88
N ALA A 94 17.75 -4.08 5.36
CA ALA A 94 18.83 -3.41 4.63
C ALA A 94 20.10 -4.28 4.49
N ALA A 95 20.34 -5.17 5.46
CA ALA A 95 21.46 -6.11 5.45
C ALA A 95 21.17 -7.40 4.66
N ALA A 96 19.91 -7.71 4.38
CA ALA A 96 19.53 -8.87 3.59
C ALA A 96 20.02 -8.72 2.15
N ASN A 97 20.91 -9.61 1.72
CA ASN A 97 21.33 -9.68 0.32
C ASN A 97 20.11 -9.95 -0.56
N SER A 98 19.91 -9.12 -1.57
CA SER A 98 18.97 -9.33 -2.68
C SER A 98 19.29 -10.66 -3.36
N GLY A 99 18.56 -11.70 -2.97
CA GLY A 99 18.81 -13.08 -3.39
C GLY A 99 18.58 -14.12 -2.28
N ALA A 100 18.59 -13.70 -1.01
CA ALA A 100 17.97 -14.50 0.03
C ALA A 100 16.45 -14.50 -0.18
N GLU A 101 15.80 -15.66 -0.12
CA GLU A 101 14.36 -15.74 0.09
C GLU A 101 14.02 -14.73 1.18
N PRO A 102 13.14 -13.75 0.94
CA PRO A 102 12.82 -12.74 1.93
C PRO A 102 12.31 -13.49 3.15
N GLY A 103 13.18 -13.62 4.18
CA GLY A 103 12.73 -14.02 5.50
C GLY A 103 11.53 -13.14 5.83
N ASP A 104 10.54 -13.70 6.52
CA ASP A 104 9.29 -13.00 6.81
C ASP A 104 9.57 -11.84 7.78
N LEU A 105 10.20 -10.78 7.29
CA LEU A 105 10.58 -9.58 8.00
C LEU A 105 9.34 -8.72 8.09
N HIS A 106 8.55 -9.05 9.11
CA HIS A 106 7.34 -8.33 9.44
C HIS A 106 7.36 -7.86 10.89
N LEU A 107 6.64 -6.78 11.14
CA LEU A 107 6.42 -6.23 12.47
C LEU A 107 4.98 -5.78 12.55
N ARG A 108 4.30 -6.19 13.62
CA ARG A 108 3.00 -5.64 13.97
C ARG A 108 3.22 -4.49 14.94
N LEU A 109 2.75 -3.31 14.56
CA LEU A 109 2.65 -2.17 15.45
C LEU A 109 1.23 -2.06 16.00
N THR A 110 1.12 -1.69 17.27
CA THR A 110 -0.15 -1.37 17.93
C THR A 110 -0.27 0.14 18.09
N GLY A 111 -1.40 0.68 17.64
CA GLY A 111 -1.74 2.08 17.89
C GLY A 111 -2.23 2.32 19.32
N THR A 112 -2.71 3.53 19.57
CA THR A 112 -3.36 3.93 20.82
C THR A 112 -4.68 3.18 21.06
N ASP A 113 -5.44 2.84 20.02
CA ASP A 113 -6.51 1.82 20.11
C ASP A 113 -5.89 0.42 19.87
N PRO A 114 -5.94 -0.50 20.85
CA PRO A 114 -5.38 -1.86 20.71
C PRO A 114 -6.01 -2.68 19.57
N ARG A 115 -7.19 -2.28 19.08
CA ARG A 115 -7.87 -2.91 17.95
C ARG A 115 -7.35 -2.42 16.60
N CYS A 116 -6.63 -1.30 16.59
CA CYS A 116 -5.97 -0.74 15.42
C CYS A 116 -4.50 -1.18 15.43
N SER A 117 -4.16 -2.14 14.57
CA SER A 117 -2.78 -2.60 14.43
C SER A 117 -2.32 -2.48 12.99
N LEU A 118 -1.10 -2.00 12.81
CA LEU A 118 -0.45 -1.85 11.52
C LEU A 118 0.55 -2.98 11.33
N MET A 119 0.34 -3.81 10.31
CA MET A 119 1.33 -4.77 9.85
C MET A 119 2.31 -4.07 8.91
N ILE A 120 3.59 -4.21 9.19
CA ILE A 120 4.68 -3.68 8.38
C ILE A 120 5.47 -4.86 7.83
N ARG A 121 5.66 -4.92 6.52
CA ARG A 121 6.58 -5.85 5.86
C ARG A 121 7.75 -5.07 5.27
N ALA A 122 8.98 -5.47 5.59
CA ALA A 122 10.19 -4.84 5.08
C ALA A 122 10.82 -5.68 3.98
N MET A 123 11.11 -5.06 2.83
CA MET A 123 11.79 -5.72 1.70
C MET A 123 13.04 -4.94 1.29
N PRO A 124 14.19 -5.61 1.10
CA PRO A 124 15.37 -4.97 0.51
C PRO A 124 15.06 -4.50 -0.92
N LEU A 125 15.46 -3.27 -1.26
CA LEU A 125 15.38 -2.76 -2.65
C LEU A 125 16.52 -3.30 -3.55
N GLY A 126 17.41 -4.11 -2.99
CA GLY A 126 18.57 -4.68 -3.67
C GLY A 126 19.64 -3.64 -4.06
N PRO A 127 20.70 -4.06 -4.77
CA PRO A 127 21.87 -3.25 -5.06
C PRO A 127 21.61 -2.35 -6.28
N GLY A 128 20.46 -2.53 -6.96
CA GLY A 128 20.11 -1.91 -8.23
C GLY A 128 19.86 -0.41 -8.17
N ASN A 129 19.85 0.19 -6.97
CA ASN A 129 19.85 1.64 -6.79
C ASN A 129 21.15 2.14 -6.12
N PRO A 130 22.28 2.15 -6.85
CA PRO A 130 23.57 2.58 -6.29
C PRO A 130 23.62 4.08 -5.95
N THR A 131 22.66 4.88 -6.43
CA THR A 131 22.68 6.34 -6.31
C THR A 131 21.60 6.93 -5.40
N GLY A 132 20.54 6.18 -5.11
CA GLY A 132 19.48 6.60 -4.19
C GLY A 132 19.78 6.24 -2.73
N PRO A 133 19.37 7.07 -1.77
CA PRO A 133 19.59 6.82 -0.34
C PRO A 133 18.68 5.71 0.23
N ALA A 134 17.54 5.42 -0.42
CA ALA A 134 16.63 4.36 0.01
C ALA A 134 17.23 2.96 -0.18
N ARG A 135 17.05 2.11 0.84
CA ARG A 135 17.55 0.73 0.89
C ARG A 135 16.44 -0.30 1.14
N VAL A 136 15.35 0.13 1.78
CA VAL A 136 14.27 -0.76 2.20
C VAL A 136 12.93 -0.18 1.73
N ALA A 137 12.08 -1.03 1.18
CA ALA A 137 10.66 -0.77 1.00
C ALA A 137 9.89 -1.29 2.21
N LEU A 138 9.12 -0.43 2.86
CA LEU A 138 8.16 -0.81 3.89
C LEU A 138 6.76 -0.82 3.28
N PHE A 139 6.10 -1.97 3.36
CA PHE A 139 4.71 -2.14 3.00
C PHE A 139 3.86 -2.10 4.26
N LEU A 140 2.87 -1.21 4.29
CA LEU A 140 2.00 -0.96 5.43
C LEU A 140 0.59 -1.44 5.16
N ASP A 141 0.05 -2.23 6.08
CA ASP A 141 -1.29 -2.79 6.03
C ASP A 141 -1.94 -2.63 7.40
N ASP A 142 -2.95 -1.75 7.53
CA ASP A 142 -3.61 -1.46 8.81
C ASP A 142 -4.67 -2.51 9.20
N GLY A 143 -4.69 -3.66 8.51
CA GLY A 143 -5.64 -4.73 8.74
C GLY A 143 -7.08 -4.34 8.43
N GLN A 144 -7.33 -3.08 8.05
CA GLN A 144 -8.58 -2.69 7.45
C GLN A 144 -8.60 -3.39 6.10
N PRO A 145 -9.61 -4.24 5.82
CA PRO A 145 -9.62 -5.04 4.60
C PRO A 145 -9.64 -4.12 3.38
N LEU A 146 -8.48 -3.72 2.84
CA LEU A 146 -8.33 -2.69 1.78
C LEU A 146 -9.49 -1.69 1.80
N ALA A 147 -9.64 -1.03 2.95
CA ALA A 147 -10.67 -0.06 3.21
C ALA A 147 -12.09 -0.46 2.83
N LEU A 148 -12.53 -1.72 2.80
CA LEU A 148 -13.77 -2.03 2.10
C LEU A 148 -13.53 -1.45 0.67
N SER A 149 -12.88 -2.21 -0.21
CA SER A 149 -12.67 -1.73 -1.57
C SER A 149 -14.03 -1.77 -2.26
N SER A 150 -14.54 -0.59 -2.62
CA SER A 150 -15.90 -0.36 -3.13
C SER A 150 -16.35 -1.50 -4.04
N ALA A 151 -17.65 -1.79 -4.11
CA ALA A 151 -18.23 -2.81 -5.00
C ALA A 151 -17.49 -3.01 -6.35
N SER A 152 -16.94 -1.95 -6.95
CA SER A 152 -16.05 -2.02 -8.12
C SER A 152 -14.83 -2.97 -8.04
N VAL A 153 -14.13 -3.07 -6.91
CA VAL A 153 -12.93 -3.92 -6.78
C VAL A 153 -13.31 -5.39 -6.64
N LEU A 154 -14.31 -5.68 -5.79
CA LEU A 154 -14.91 -7.02 -5.71
C LEU A 154 -15.47 -7.44 -7.08
N ALA A 155 -16.10 -6.51 -7.80
CA ALA A 155 -16.58 -6.75 -9.16
C ALA A 155 -15.46 -7.13 -10.12
N ARG A 156 -14.34 -6.41 -10.10
CA ARG A 156 -13.20 -6.72 -10.96
C ARG A 156 -12.52 -8.04 -10.61
N HIS A 157 -12.39 -8.35 -9.31
CA HIS A 157 -11.69 -9.55 -8.85
C HIS A 157 -12.49 -10.83 -9.11
N PHE A 158 -13.82 -10.82 -8.85
CA PHE A 158 -14.68 -12.00 -9.00
C PHE A 158 -15.58 -11.97 -10.24
N GLY A 159 -15.42 -10.99 -11.13
CA GLY A 159 -16.30 -10.81 -12.30
C GLY A 159 -17.76 -10.54 -11.91
N LEU A 160 -17.99 -9.82 -10.82
CA LEU A 160 -19.34 -9.50 -10.34
C LEU A 160 -19.96 -8.38 -11.16
N THR A 161 -21.28 -8.43 -11.32
CA THR A 161 -22.04 -7.28 -11.80
C THR A 161 -22.07 -6.17 -10.74
N PRO A 162 -22.35 -4.91 -11.11
CA PRO A 162 -22.48 -3.82 -10.14
C PRO A 162 -23.48 -4.13 -9.01
N ARG A 163 -24.58 -4.84 -9.34
CA ARG A 163 -25.62 -5.21 -8.38
C ARG A 163 -25.15 -6.30 -7.41
N GLU A 164 -24.49 -7.33 -7.93
CA GLU A 164 -23.91 -8.41 -7.11
C GLU A 164 -22.85 -7.85 -6.16
N ALA A 165 -21.99 -6.97 -6.66
CA ALA A 165 -20.98 -6.35 -5.84
C ALA A 165 -21.54 -5.44 -4.75
N ALA A 166 -22.61 -4.67 -5.04
CA ALA A 166 -23.30 -3.87 -4.03
C ALA A 166 -23.93 -4.72 -2.91
N ILE A 167 -24.45 -5.92 -3.26
CA ILE A 167 -25.00 -6.87 -2.29
C ILE A 167 -23.87 -7.50 -1.46
N GLY A 168 -22.87 -8.09 -2.12
CA GLY A 168 -21.73 -8.74 -1.46
C GLY A 168 -20.99 -7.79 -0.53
N TRP A 169 -20.89 -6.53 -0.94
CA TRP A 169 -20.36 -5.45 -0.12
C TRP A 169 -21.08 -5.24 1.20
N ARG A 170 -22.40 -5.00 1.14
CA ARG A 170 -23.18 -4.75 2.36
C ARG A 170 -23.19 -5.98 3.28
N LEU A 171 -23.14 -7.19 2.71
CA LEU A 171 -22.98 -8.42 3.48
C LEU A 171 -21.62 -8.49 4.18
N ALA A 172 -20.54 -8.08 3.51
CA ALA A 172 -19.20 -8.01 4.12
C ALA A 172 -19.12 -6.96 5.25
N GLN A 173 -19.98 -5.94 5.20
CA GLN A 173 -20.18 -4.97 6.29
C GLN A 173 -21.04 -5.50 7.46
N GLY A 174 -21.52 -6.75 7.38
CA GLY A 174 -22.33 -7.37 8.43
C GLY A 174 -23.84 -7.11 8.33
N HIS A 175 -24.33 -6.50 7.25
CA HIS A 175 -25.77 -6.32 7.06
C HIS A 175 -26.49 -7.64 6.80
N THR A 176 -27.73 -7.76 7.29
CA THR A 176 -28.61 -8.91 7.03
C THR A 176 -29.25 -8.81 5.65
N LEU A 177 -29.70 -9.92 5.07
CA LEU A 177 -30.36 -9.91 3.75
C LEU A 177 -31.57 -8.97 3.66
N PRO A 178 -32.46 -8.87 4.68
CA PRO A 178 -33.53 -7.87 4.69
C PRO A 178 -33.00 -6.44 4.66
N ALA A 179 -32.02 -6.11 5.50
CA ALA A 179 -31.42 -4.77 5.52
C ALA A 179 -30.76 -4.40 4.19
N VAL A 180 -30.15 -5.38 3.49
CA VAL A 180 -29.62 -5.20 2.14
C VAL A 180 -30.73 -4.95 1.12
N ALA A 181 -31.86 -5.67 1.22
CA ALA A 181 -33.01 -5.51 0.35
C ALA A 181 -33.59 -4.09 0.45
N ASP A 182 -33.83 -3.65 1.69
CA ASP A 182 -34.35 -2.33 2.01
C ASP A 182 -33.42 -1.23 1.50
N ALA A 183 -32.13 -1.36 1.81
CA ALA A 183 -31.15 -0.33 1.48
C ALA A 183 -30.79 -0.27 -0.03
N LEU A 184 -31.21 -1.27 -0.82
CA LEU A 184 -31.06 -1.28 -2.27
C LEU A 184 -32.40 -1.09 -3.00
N GLY A 185 -33.51 -0.93 -2.27
CA GLY A 185 -34.85 -0.75 -2.85
C GLY A 185 -35.30 -1.94 -3.70
N ILE A 186 -34.98 -3.18 -3.30
CA ILE A 186 -35.38 -4.40 -4.02
C ILE A 186 -36.01 -5.43 -3.09
N ALA A 187 -36.79 -6.35 -3.66
CA ALA A 187 -37.39 -7.43 -2.90
C ALA A 187 -36.35 -8.38 -2.29
N PRO A 188 -36.59 -8.94 -1.09
CA PRO A 188 -35.71 -9.93 -0.47
C PRO A 188 -35.47 -11.17 -1.35
N ALA A 189 -36.48 -11.57 -2.14
CA ALA A 189 -36.35 -12.66 -3.11
C ALA A 189 -35.29 -12.34 -4.18
N THR A 190 -35.23 -11.09 -4.66
CA THR A 190 -34.23 -10.62 -5.63
C THR A 190 -32.82 -10.65 -5.04
N VAL A 191 -32.66 -10.24 -3.77
CA VAL A 191 -31.37 -10.36 -3.06
C VAL A 191 -30.92 -11.82 -2.98
N ARG A 192 -31.82 -12.75 -2.65
CA ARG A 192 -31.51 -14.19 -2.62
C ARG A 192 -31.08 -14.73 -3.98
N THR A 193 -31.68 -14.26 -5.07
CA THR A 193 -31.27 -14.64 -6.43
C THR A 193 -29.85 -14.16 -6.73
N HIS A 194 -29.54 -12.89 -6.46
CA HIS A 194 -28.17 -12.38 -6.62
C HIS A 194 -27.16 -13.08 -5.71
N LEU A 195 -27.57 -13.48 -4.50
CA LEU A 195 -26.72 -14.23 -3.57
C LEU A 195 -26.32 -15.60 -4.15
N LYS A 196 -27.24 -16.31 -4.82
CA LYS A 196 -26.91 -17.55 -5.53
C LYS A 196 -25.85 -17.33 -6.63
N HIS A 197 -25.93 -16.21 -7.34
CA HIS A 197 -24.94 -15.87 -8.35
C HIS A 197 -23.58 -15.52 -7.73
N LEU A 198 -23.57 -14.81 -6.60
CA LEU A 198 -22.36 -14.54 -5.82
C LEU A 198 -21.68 -15.83 -5.37
N PHE A 199 -22.42 -16.77 -4.80
CA PHE A 199 -21.93 -18.09 -4.42
C PHE A 199 -21.24 -18.79 -5.59
N ARG A 200 -21.89 -18.84 -6.76
CA ARG A 200 -21.30 -19.44 -7.96
C ARG A 200 -20.02 -18.73 -8.41
N LYS A 201 -19.99 -17.39 -8.43
CA LYS A 201 -18.84 -16.61 -8.92
C LYS A 201 -17.64 -16.63 -7.97
N THR A 202 -17.90 -16.75 -6.68
CA THR A 202 -16.87 -16.78 -5.63
C THR A 202 -16.47 -18.20 -5.21
N GLY A 203 -17.12 -19.24 -5.73
CA GLY A 203 -16.87 -20.62 -5.34
C GLY A 203 -17.26 -20.94 -3.90
N THR A 204 -18.24 -20.22 -3.34
CA THR A 204 -18.68 -20.39 -1.95
C THR A 204 -20.11 -20.95 -1.88
N ALA A 205 -20.49 -21.52 -0.74
CA ALA A 205 -21.80 -22.16 -0.57
C ALA A 205 -22.63 -21.56 0.58
N ARG A 206 -21.99 -20.85 1.52
CA ARG A 206 -22.65 -20.24 2.68
C ARG A 206 -22.32 -18.75 2.74
N GLN A 207 -23.25 -17.96 3.30
CA GLN A 207 -23.05 -16.52 3.43
C GLN A 207 -21.78 -16.18 4.23
N ALA A 208 -21.49 -16.92 5.30
CA ALA A 208 -20.28 -16.73 6.09
C ALA A 208 -19.00 -17.00 5.25
N ASP A 209 -19.02 -18.05 4.42
CA ASP A 209 -17.89 -18.39 3.53
C ASP A 209 -17.70 -17.32 2.45
N LEU A 210 -18.80 -16.82 1.88
CA LEU A 210 -18.79 -15.69 0.95
C LEU A 210 -18.16 -14.46 1.62
N VAL A 211 -18.64 -14.07 2.81
CA VAL A 211 -18.09 -12.91 3.53
C VAL A 211 -16.60 -13.08 3.79
N ARG A 212 -16.17 -14.24 4.27
CA ARG A 212 -14.74 -14.53 4.49
C ARG A 212 -13.93 -14.45 3.21
N CYS A 213 -14.44 -14.99 2.11
CA CYS A 213 -13.80 -14.92 0.80
C CYS A 213 -13.64 -13.47 0.32
N LEU A 214 -14.71 -12.67 0.41
CA LEU A 214 -14.68 -11.25 0.01
C LEU A 214 -13.69 -10.44 0.86
N LEU A 215 -13.57 -10.74 2.16
CA LEU A 215 -12.62 -10.09 3.07
C LEU A 215 -11.18 -10.61 2.94
N SER A 216 -10.97 -11.77 2.33
CA SER A 216 -9.65 -12.39 2.15
C SER A 216 -8.86 -11.84 0.96
N VAL A 217 -9.50 -11.07 0.08
CA VAL A 217 -8.85 -10.47 -1.08
C VAL A 217 -7.85 -9.41 -0.60
N ARG A 218 -6.58 -9.81 -0.55
CA ARG A 218 -5.42 -8.93 -0.32
C ARG A 218 -4.62 -8.91 -1.62
N TRP A 219 -4.13 -7.72 -2.00
CA TRP A 219 -3.19 -7.57 -3.12
C TRP A 219 -1.78 -7.41 -2.55
#